data_AF-A0A836VN22-F1
#
_entry.id   AF-A0A836VN22-F1
#
_cell.length_a   1.000
_cell.length_b   1.000
_cell.length_c   1.000
_cell.angle_alpha   90.00
_cell.angle_beta   90.00
_cell.angle_gamma   90.00
#
_symmetry.space_group_name_H-M   'P 1'
#
loop_
_entity.id
_entity.type
_entity.pdbx_description
1 polymer ?
#
loop_
_entity_poly.entity_id
_entity_poly.type
_entity_poly.pdbx_seq_one_letter_code
_entity_poly.pdbx_strand_id
1 'polypeptide(L)'
;VVDTGVVYIGGGVPKDWIQLISVTADLLYESRKVPNRKGGKNRENTGDIESYYPHKYAIQITTDSPQWGGLSGCTFEEAVSWGKEDPHGELIQCYCDASIALPIVSQALAERLATFKRKPKKLNSIF
;
A
#
# COMPACT_ATOMS: atom_id res chain seq x y z
N VAL A 1 -8.27 0.65 13.03
CA VAL A 1 -6.80 0.57 12.83
C VAL A 1 -6.36 1.88 12.21
N VAL A 2 -5.28 2.48 12.71
CA VAL A 2 -5.00 3.92 12.60
C VAL A 2 -4.31 4.31 11.30
N ASP A 3 -3.50 3.43 10.73
CA ASP A 3 -2.75 3.65 9.50
C ASP A 3 -2.68 2.32 8.70
N THR A 4 -2.52 2.40 7.38
CA THR A 4 -2.37 1.22 6.50
C THR A 4 -0.99 1.19 5.85
N GLY A 5 -0.43 0.00 5.68
CA GLY A 5 0.80 -0.24 4.95
C GLY A 5 0.62 -1.25 3.82
N VAL A 6 1.36 -1.07 2.72
CA VAL A 6 1.31 -1.91 1.52
C VAL A 6 2.70 -2.39 1.13
N VAL A 7 2.78 -3.63 0.63
CA VAL A 7 4.01 -4.21 0.07
C VAL A 7 3.68 -4.71 -1.33
N TYR A 8 4.13 -3.96 -2.33
CA TYR A 8 3.98 -4.28 -3.75
C TYR A 8 5.16 -5.14 -4.19
N ILE A 9 4.87 -6.32 -4.72
CA ILE A 9 5.85 -7.24 -5.29
C ILE A 9 5.51 -7.37 -6.78
N GLY A 10 6.31 -6.72 -7.61
CA GLY A 10 6.03 -6.51 -9.03
C GLY A 10 5.10 -5.32 -9.27
N GLY A 11 4.20 -5.47 -10.25
CA GLY A 11 3.30 -4.42 -10.69
C GLY A 11 2.00 -4.97 -11.29
N GLY A 12 1.45 -4.26 -12.27
CA GLY A 12 0.25 -4.65 -13.01
C GLY A 12 -1.04 -4.51 -12.21
N VAL A 13 -2.04 -5.32 -12.58
CA VAL A 13 -3.39 -5.29 -12.00
C VAL A 13 -3.40 -5.44 -10.47
N PRO A 14 -2.59 -6.31 -9.84
CA PRO A 14 -2.57 -6.41 -8.37
C PRO A 14 -2.16 -5.10 -7.67
N LYS A 15 -1.16 -4.39 -8.22
CA LYS A 15 -0.74 -3.08 -7.68
C LYS A 15 -1.85 -2.05 -7.86
N ASP A 16 -2.42 -1.99 -9.06
CA ASP A 16 -3.49 -1.04 -9.38
C ASP A 16 -4.71 -1.22 -8.47
N TRP A 17 -5.14 -2.47 -8.25
CA TRP A 17 -6.30 -2.77 -7.40
C TRP A 17 -6.13 -2.24 -5.98
N ILE A 18 -4.98 -2.46 -5.36
CA ILE A 18 -4.69 -1.99 -4.00
C ILE A 18 -4.67 -0.45 -3.97
N GLN A 19 -4.03 0.16 -4.96
CA GLN A 19 -3.99 1.62 -5.09
C GLN A 19 -5.38 2.23 -5.30
N LEU A 20 -6.24 1.63 -6.12
CA LEU A 20 -7.58 2.13 -6.37
C LEU A 20 -8.45 2.08 -5.11
N ILE A 21 -8.30 1.07 -4.25
CA ILE A 21 -9.03 1.01 -2.98
C ILE A 21 -8.74 2.23 -2.10
N SER A 22 -7.49 2.72 -2.07
CA SER A 22 -7.13 3.89 -1.25
C SER A 22 -7.90 5.16 -1.64
N VAL A 23 -8.20 5.33 -2.94
CA VAL A 23 -8.87 6.52 -3.48
C VAL A 23 -10.38 6.35 -3.68
N THR A 24 -10.89 5.12 -3.67
CA THR A 24 -12.32 4.83 -3.93
C THR A 24 -13.07 4.20 -2.75
N ALA A 25 -12.39 3.82 -1.67
CA ALA A 25 -13.05 3.15 -0.54
C ALA A 25 -14.16 3.99 0.11
N ASP A 26 -14.08 5.31 0.04
CA ASP A 26 -15.11 6.23 0.53
C ASP A 26 -16.41 6.13 -0.30
N LEU A 27 -16.31 5.82 -1.60
CA LEU A 27 -17.44 5.69 -2.52
C LEU A 27 -18.39 4.55 -2.14
N LEU A 28 -17.91 3.58 -1.36
CA LEU A 28 -18.72 2.47 -0.85
C LEU A 28 -19.69 2.89 0.26
N TYR A 29 -19.60 4.12 0.77
CA TYR A 29 -20.38 4.62 1.90
C TYR A 29 -21.11 5.91 1.55
N GLU A 30 -22.40 6.01 1.91
CA GLU A 30 -23.21 7.21 1.68
C GLU A 30 -22.61 8.44 2.35
N SER A 31 -22.06 8.28 3.56
CA SER A 31 -21.42 9.36 4.30
C SER A 31 -20.02 9.73 3.80
N ARG A 32 -19.54 9.12 2.70
CA ARG A 32 -18.17 9.26 2.15
C ARG A 32 -17.08 9.07 3.20
N LYS A 33 -17.34 8.24 4.22
CA LYS A 33 -16.41 8.00 5.34
C LYS A 33 -16.30 6.51 5.59
N VAL A 34 -15.07 6.01 5.54
CA VAL A 34 -14.80 4.59 5.76
C VAL A 34 -14.94 4.27 7.25
N PRO A 35 -15.83 3.35 7.65
CA PRO A 35 -16.06 3.02 9.04
C PRO A 35 -14.79 2.44 9.68
N ASN A 36 -14.53 2.81 10.93
CA ASN A 36 -13.36 2.36 11.71
C ASN A 36 -11.97 2.74 11.12
N ARG A 37 -11.92 3.62 10.13
CA ARG A 37 -10.68 4.19 9.57
C ARG A 37 -10.59 5.68 9.91
N LYS A 38 -9.48 6.07 10.53
CA LYS A 38 -9.14 7.48 10.79
C LYS A 38 -8.18 7.97 9.69
N GLY A 39 -8.03 9.29 9.55
CA GLY A 39 -7.06 9.87 8.62
C GLY A 39 -7.50 9.96 7.16
N GLY A 40 -8.82 10.03 6.89
CA GLY A 40 -9.30 10.45 5.58
C GLY A 40 -8.84 11.87 5.28
N LYS A 41 -8.24 12.08 4.12
CA LYS A 41 -7.85 13.40 3.61
C LYS A 41 -8.89 13.86 2.62
N ASN A 42 -9.17 15.16 2.60
CA ASN A 42 -10.01 15.76 1.58
C ASN A 42 -9.12 16.24 0.44
N ARG A 43 -9.60 16.10 -0.80
CA ARG A 43 -8.90 16.71 -1.94
C ARG A 43 -8.99 18.23 -1.85
N GLU A 44 -7.92 18.89 -2.31
CA GLU A 44 -7.92 20.34 -2.39
C GLU A 44 -9.04 20.80 -3.33
N ASN A 45 -9.68 21.92 -3.00
CA ASN A 45 -10.77 22.55 -3.77
C ASN A 45 -12.09 21.75 -3.90
N THR A 46 -12.25 20.62 -3.21
CA THR A 46 -13.48 19.79 -3.25
C THR A 46 -14.21 19.71 -1.92
N GLY A 47 -13.62 20.20 -0.83
CA GLY A 47 -14.24 20.21 0.49
C GLY A 47 -14.51 18.79 1.01
N ASP A 48 -15.55 18.60 1.81
CA ASP A 48 -15.91 17.30 2.41
C ASP A 48 -16.61 16.33 1.44
N ILE A 49 -16.67 16.67 0.14
CA ILE A 49 -17.40 15.90 -0.88
C ILE A 49 -16.55 14.72 -1.38
N GLU A 50 -15.23 14.90 -1.46
CA GLU A 50 -14.27 13.92 -1.94
C GLU A 50 -13.19 13.66 -0.89
N SER A 51 -13.29 12.52 -0.21
CA SER A 51 -12.30 12.09 0.76
C SER A 51 -11.58 10.83 0.27
N TYR A 52 -10.30 10.72 0.56
CA TYR A 52 -9.49 9.56 0.20
C TYR A 52 -8.65 9.11 1.39
N TYR A 53 -8.21 7.86 1.37
CA TYR A 53 -7.53 7.21 2.48
C TYR A 53 -6.20 6.62 2.00
N PRO A 54 -5.17 7.46 1.85
CA PRO A 54 -3.87 7.02 1.33
C PRO A 54 -3.20 6.03 2.28
N HIS A 55 -2.30 5.19 1.77
CA HIS A 55 -1.47 4.35 2.64
C HIS A 55 -0.29 5.14 3.20
N LYS A 56 0.02 4.92 4.48
CA LYS A 56 1.09 5.63 5.19
C LYS A 56 2.45 4.97 5.00
N TYR A 57 2.46 3.67 4.75
CA TYR A 57 3.69 2.90 4.54
C TYR A 57 3.59 2.18 3.20
N ALA A 58 4.60 2.29 2.35
CA ALA A 58 4.63 1.57 1.09
C ALA A 58 6.02 1.06 0.78
N ILE A 59 6.11 -0.21 0.44
CA ILE A 59 7.32 -0.83 -0.12
C ILE A 59 6.96 -1.31 -1.52
N GLN A 60 7.76 -0.97 -2.51
CA GLN A 60 7.63 -1.53 -3.85
C GLN A 60 8.93 -2.21 -4.26
N ILE A 61 8.81 -3.47 -4.67
CA ILE A 61 9.89 -4.23 -5.31
C ILE A 61 9.45 -4.43 -6.76
N THR A 62 10.14 -3.82 -7.71
CA THR A 62 9.78 -3.93 -9.13
C THR A 62 11.02 -4.01 -9.99
N THR A 63 10.90 -4.65 -11.16
CA THR A 63 11.91 -4.61 -12.22
C THR A 63 11.56 -3.60 -13.30
N ASP A 64 10.36 -3.00 -13.24
CA ASP A 64 9.89 -2.05 -14.22
C ASP A 64 10.44 -0.65 -13.95
N SER A 65 10.68 0.10 -15.02
CA SER A 65 11.35 1.39 -15.00
C SER A 65 10.34 2.53 -15.20
N PRO A 66 10.47 3.66 -14.48
CA PRO A 66 9.47 4.73 -14.55
C PRO A 66 9.42 5.42 -15.92
N GLN A 67 10.49 5.38 -16.72
CA GLN A 67 10.56 6.03 -18.03
C GLN A 67 9.55 5.49 -19.03
N TRP A 68 9.07 4.25 -18.85
CA TRP A 68 8.07 3.64 -19.71
C TRP A 68 6.66 4.17 -19.47
N GLY A 69 6.44 4.93 -18.38
CA GLY A 69 5.12 5.46 -18.02
C GLY A 69 4.09 4.38 -17.65
N GLY A 70 4.55 3.16 -17.37
CA GLY A 70 3.69 2.06 -16.95
C GLY A 70 3.35 2.15 -15.46
N LEU A 71 2.13 1.75 -15.08
CA LEU A 71 1.71 1.69 -13.67
C LEU A 71 2.60 0.76 -12.82
N SER A 72 3.14 -0.29 -13.43
CA SER A 72 4.08 -1.22 -12.80
C SER A 72 5.38 -0.54 -12.34
N GLY A 73 5.88 0.41 -13.13
CA GLY A 73 7.06 1.24 -12.84
C GLY A 73 6.77 2.61 -12.21
N CYS A 74 5.50 2.97 -12.04
CA CYS A 74 5.05 4.25 -11.44
C CYS A 74 5.77 4.52 -10.10
N THR A 75 6.31 5.74 -9.96
CA THR A 75 7.04 6.18 -8.76
C THR A 75 6.07 6.53 -7.63
N PHE A 76 6.60 6.63 -6.40
CA PHE A 76 5.76 7.00 -5.26
C PHE A 76 5.32 8.47 -5.33
N GLU A 77 6.11 9.35 -5.92
CA GLU A 77 5.73 10.75 -6.15
C GLU A 77 4.48 10.84 -7.04
N GLU A 78 4.43 10.03 -8.10
CA GLU A 78 3.24 9.94 -8.95
C GLU A 78 2.06 9.36 -8.17
N ALA A 79 2.26 8.27 -7.41
CA ALA A 79 1.18 7.68 -6.61
C ALA A 79 0.60 8.65 -5.57
N VAL A 80 1.46 9.46 -4.93
CA VAL A 80 1.08 10.53 -4.00
C VAL A 80 0.23 11.59 -4.69
N SER A 81 0.56 11.97 -5.93
CA SER A 81 -0.22 12.99 -6.68
C SER A 81 -1.68 12.58 -6.90
N TRP A 82 -1.96 11.28 -6.96
CA TRP A 82 -3.32 10.73 -7.09
C TRP A 82 -4.04 10.54 -5.75
N GLY A 83 -3.34 10.71 -4.62
CA GLY A 83 -3.83 10.40 -3.29
C GLY A 83 -3.79 8.90 -2.94
N LYS A 84 -2.99 8.11 -3.67
CA LYS A 84 -2.87 6.66 -3.41
C LYS A 84 -2.04 6.37 -2.17
N GLU A 85 -0.99 7.16 -2.01
CA GLU A 85 0.02 7.06 -0.95
C GLU A 85 0.11 8.40 -0.22
N ASP A 86 0.48 8.38 1.06
CA ASP A 86 0.50 9.59 1.88
C ASP A 86 1.77 10.41 1.57
N PRO A 87 1.67 11.72 1.25
CA PRO A 87 2.83 12.60 1.07
C PRO A 87 3.81 12.63 2.25
N HIS A 88 3.34 12.34 3.47
CA HIS A 88 4.14 12.26 4.70
C HIS A 88 4.38 10.82 5.16
N GLY A 89 4.08 9.84 4.29
CA GLY A 89 4.30 8.42 4.55
C GLY A 89 5.77 8.00 4.40
N GLU A 90 6.09 6.82 4.92
CA GLU A 90 7.37 6.17 4.67
C GLU A 90 7.24 5.26 3.45
N LEU A 91 7.73 5.76 2.31
CA LEU A 91 7.58 5.12 1.00
C LEU A 91 8.97 4.78 0.44
N ILE A 92 9.18 3.54 0.00
CA ILE A 92 10.47 3.12 -0.56
C ILE A 92 10.32 2.18 -1.75
N GLN A 93 11.02 2.50 -2.84
CA GLN A 93 11.03 1.74 -4.07
C GLN A 93 12.40 1.06 -4.28
N CYS A 94 12.37 -0.25 -4.54
CA CYS A 94 13.53 -1.08 -4.79
C CYS A 94 13.45 -1.64 -6.20
N TYR A 95 14.37 -1.21 -7.06
CA TYR A 95 14.53 -1.73 -8.41
C TYR A 95 15.32 -3.03 -8.38
N CYS A 96 14.64 -4.15 -8.17
CA CYS A 96 15.24 -5.46 -8.01
C CYS A 96 14.24 -6.57 -8.34
N ASP A 97 14.75 -7.73 -8.77
CA ASP A 97 13.93 -8.92 -8.91
C ASP A 97 13.43 -9.40 -7.53
N ALA A 98 12.15 -9.80 -7.46
CA ALA A 98 11.53 -10.23 -6.23
C ALA A 98 12.22 -11.46 -5.60
N SER A 99 12.77 -12.37 -6.43
CA SER A 99 13.49 -13.55 -5.95
C SER A 99 14.80 -13.22 -5.23
N ILE A 100 15.36 -12.03 -5.47
CA ILE A 100 16.56 -11.53 -4.79
C ILE A 100 16.17 -10.72 -3.56
N ALA A 101 15.26 -9.75 -3.73
CA ALA A 101 14.91 -8.82 -2.67
C ALA A 101 14.15 -9.49 -1.51
N LEU A 102 13.18 -10.36 -1.80
CA LEU A 102 12.30 -10.93 -0.77
C LEU A 102 13.03 -11.81 0.25
N PRO A 103 13.94 -12.73 -0.13
CA PRO A 103 14.69 -13.50 0.86
C PRO A 103 15.52 -12.64 1.80
N ILE A 104 16.15 -11.57 1.28
CA ILE A 104 16.96 -10.64 2.07
C ILE A 104 16.09 -9.87 3.07
N VAL A 105 14.96 -9.32 2.60
CA VAL A 105 14.01 -8.59 3.46
C VAL A 105 13.43 -9.53 4.51
N SER A 106 13.04 -10.75 4.12
CA SER A 106 12.50 -11.76 5.04
C SER A 106 13.50 -12.13 6.14
N GLN A 107 14.76 -12.38 5.78
CA GLN A 107 15.81 -12.69 6.74
C GLN A 107 16.07 -11.51 7.70
N ALA A 108 16.20 -10.30 7.17
CA ALA A 108 16.42 -9.11 7.99
C ALA A 108 15.26 -8.83 8.96
N LEU A 109 14.02 -9.10 8.54
CA LEU A 109 12.85 -9.04 9.41
C LEU A 109 12.90 -10.14 10.48
N ALA A 110 13.25 -11.37 10.12
CA ALA A 110 13.34 -12.48 11.07
C ALA A 110 14.39 -12.21 12.17
N GLU A 111 15.55 -11.66 11.81
CA GLU A 111 16.61 -11.28 12.76
C GLU A 111 16.17 -10.14 13.68
N ARG A 112 15.56 -9.09 13.12
CA ARG A 112 15.09 -7.93 13.91
C ARG A 112 13.90 -8.26 14.80
N LEU A 113 13.06 -9.19 14.36
CA LEU A 113 11.86 -9.62 15.06
C LEU A 113 12.07 -10.98 15.77
N ALA A 114 13.29 -11.31 16.22
CA ALA A 114 13.65 -12.64 16.75
C ALA A 114 12.71 -13.18 17.85
N THR A 115 12.01 -12.32 18.59
CA THR A 115 11.03 -12.70 19.62
C THR A 115 9.59 -12.77 19.12
N PHE A 116 9.31 -12.35 17.88
CA PHE A 116 7.99 -12.32 17.27
C PHE A 116 7.54 -13.73 16.90
N LYS A 117 6.64 -14.29 17.69
CA LYS A 117 5.95 -15.54 17.37
C LYS A 117 4.59 -15.22 16.75
N ARG A 118 4.42 -15.55 15.47
CA ARG A 118 3.11 -15.51 14.82
C ARG A 118 2.20 -16.55 15.47
N LYS A 119 1.01 -16.14 15.93
CA LYS A 119 -0.01 -17.07 16.42
C LYS A 119 -0.38 -18.05 15.29
N PRO A 120 -0.27 -19.38 15.49
CA PRO A 120 -0.60 -20.35 14.46
C PRO A 120 -2.09 -20.23 14.08
N LYS A 121 -2.39 -20.28 12.78
CA LYS A 121 -3.78 -20.38 12.30
C LYS A 121 -4.27 -21.81 12.48
N LYS A 122 -5.44 -21.99 13.09
CA LYS A 122 -6.11 -23.30 13.16
C LYS A 122 -6.73 -23.61 11.79
N LEU A 123 -5.96 -24.23 10.89
CA LEU A 123 -6.46 -24.60 9.56
C LEU A 123 -7.42 -25.79 9.59
N ASN A 124 -7.35 -26.62 10.63
CA ASN A 124 -8.24 -27.77 10.83
C ASN A 124 -9.70 -27.40 11.13
N SER A 125 -10.04 -26.13 11.31
CA SER A 125 -11.43 -25.69 11.45
C SER A 125 -12.06 -25.25 10.11
N ILE A 126 -11.31 -25.35 9.01
CA ILE A 126 -11.76 -25.00 7.66
C ILE A 126 -12.28 -26.24 6.91
N PHE A 127 -11.90 -27.43 7.36
CA PHE A 127 -12.30 -28.72 6.80
C PHE A 127 -13.01 -29.56 7.85
#